data_AF-N6URV2-F1
#
_entry.id   AF-N6URV2-F1
#
_cell.length_a   1.000
_cell.length_b   1.000
_cell.length_c   1.000
_cell.angle_alpha   90.00
_cell.angle_beta   90.00
_cell.angle_gamma   90.00
#
_symmetry.space_group_name_H-M   'P 1'
#
loop_
_entity.id
_entity.type
_entity.pdbx_description
1 polymer ?
#
loop_
_entity_poly.entity_id
_entity_poly.type
_entity_poly.pdbx_seq_one_letter_code
_entity_poly.pdbx_strand_id
1 'polypeptide(L)'
;MNLLYKIKKNRWIIRIVLSIIPLVTVGCTSNHLKGKKVPNSQVTKVAVPSLTERQCLMRAMYFESNRSSREGMIAVGTVVMNRVNSSAYPKTICGVVGQPKQFAPGVLTRPMTERASVARVKEAADAVLRGERDKKSKNAMFFHTAGLSFPYKNMHYVRVAGGNAFYEKRARDGSLQVPVNDRLYDVAFAFAQDRGDVSNFIDMGLKNRGTKAEEIQIASTSIEVAQANPISFVVTQPNTIPIPTPAPNRIAKIQETIPVIAYTTLSLDKLNTVVAMLEKQHKAR
;
A
#
# COMPACT_ATOMS: atom_id res chain seq x y z
N MET A 1 53.77 13.09 -35.49
CA MET A 1 52.49 12.99 -34.74
C MET A 1 51.35 13.46 -35.64
N ASN A 2 51.03 12.67 -36.66
CA ASN A 2 49.95 11.65 -36.68
C ASN A 2 48.55 12.25 -36.90
N LEU A 3 48.28 12.62 -38.15
CA LEU A 3 47.36 11.96 -39.11
C LEU A 3 46.16 11.11 -38.61
N LEU A 4 45.65 11.31 -37.39
CA LEU A 4 44.53 10.55 -36.81
C LEU A 4 43.40 11.46 -36.25
N TYR A 5 43.25 12.69 -36.79
CA TYR A 5 42.19 13.62 -36.38
C TYR A 5 41.10 13.83 -37.45
N LYS A 6 40.95 12.92 -38.42
CA LYS A 6 39.95 13.07 -39.50
C LYS A 6 39.17 11.79 -39.83
N ILE A 7 38.91 10.95 -38.82
CA ILE A 7 38.07 9.74 -38.96
C ILE A 7 37.05 9.67 -37.82
N LYS A 8 36.10 10.62 -37.74
CA LYS A 8 34.88 10.43 -36.94
C LYS A 8 33.72 11.35 -37.32
N LYS A 9 33.55 11.65 -38.61
CA LYS A 9 32.43 12.46 -39.08
C LYS A 9 32.13 12.14 -40.53
N ASN A 10 31.56 10.96 -40.81
CA ASN A 10 30.82 10.61 -42.04
C ASN A 10 30.39 9.12 -42.07
N ARG A 11 29.59 8.67 -41.09
CA ARG A 11 29.00 7.31 -41.08
C ARG A 11 27.49 7.26 -41.36
N TRP A 12 26.88 8.38 -41.76
CA TRP A 12 25.43 8.47 -41.97
C TRP A 12 25.00 8.65 -43.45
N ILE A 13 25.94 8.86 -44.39
CA ILE A 13 25.61 9.25 -45.77
C ILE A 13 25.75 8.10 -46.80
N ILE A 14 26.22 6.90 -46.43
CA ILE A 14 26.53 5.81 -47.38
C ILE A 14 25.52 4.64 -47.32
N ARG A 15 24.25 4.88 -46.99
CA ARG A 15 23.17 3.87 -47.19
C ARG A 15 21.91 4.40 -47.85
N ILE A 16 22.04 5.49 -48.59
CA ILE A 16 21.06 5.92 -49.59
C ILE A 16 21.70 5.59 -50.93
N VAL A 17 20.92 5.00 -51.84
CA VAL A 17 21.30 4.48 -53.17
C VAL A 17 21.77 3.01 -53.16
N LEU A 18 20.79 2.09 -53.18
CA LEU A 18 20.80 0.97 -54.14
C LEU A 18 19.37 0.49 -54.41
N SER A 19 18.89 0.79 -55.62
CA SER A 19 17.94 0.03 -56.45
C SER A 19 16.47 -0.13 -56.04
N ILE A 20 15.66 0.82 -56.52
CA ILE A 20 14.59 0.65 -57.53
C ILE A 20 14.05 -0.80 -57.74
N ILE A 21 12.86 -1.05 -57.15
CA ILE A 21 11.61 -1.71 -57.62
C ILE A 21 11.70 -2.76 -58.78
N PRO A 22 11.06 -3.93 -58.62
CA PRO A 22 9.81 -4.14 -59.36
C PRO A 22 8.63 -4.53 -58.45
N LEU A 23 7.52 -3.84 -58.70
CA LEU A 23 6.19 -4.06 -58.15
C LEU A 23 5.61 -5.32 -58.79
N VAL A 24 5.49 -6.40 -58.02
CA VAL A 24 4.68 -7.56 -58.41
C VAL A 24 3.49 -7.62 -57.47
N THR A 25 2.34 -7.16 -57.96
CA THR A 25 1.05 -7.33 -57.29
C THR A 25 0.64 -8.79 -57.39
N VAL A 26 0.98 -9.58 -56.37
CA VAL A 26 0.34 -10.89 -56.16
C VAL A 26 -0.99 -10.62 -55.46
N GLY A 27 -2.09 -10.82 -56.19
CA GLY A 27 -3.44 -10.78 -55.64
C GLY A 27 -3.64 -11.93 -54.67
N CYS A 28 -3.85 -11.63 -53.38
CA CYS A 28 -4.41 -12.59 -52.46
C CYS A 28 -5.93 -12.67 -52.72
N THR A 29 -6.36 -13.78 -53.30
CA THR A 29 -7.76 -14.17 -53.36
C THR A 29 -8.25 -14.41 -51.93
N SER A 30 -9.32 -13.70 -51.53
CA SER A 30 -9.93 -13.86 -50.22
C SER A 30 -10.77 -15.13 -50.23
N ASN A 31 -10.15 -16.28 -49.92
CA ASN A 31 -10.89 -17.51 -49.68
C ASN A 31 -11.64 -17.39 -48.35
N HIS A 32 -12.96 -17.30 -48.48
CA HIS A 32 -13.94 -17.31 -47.40
C HIS A 32 -13.91 -18.65 -46.65
N LEU A 33 -12.98 -18.79 -45.69
CA LEU A 33 -13.00 -19.87 -44.72
C LEU A 33 -14.11 -19.59 -43.69
N LYS A 34 -15.24 -20.29 -43.89
CA LYS A 34 -16.31 -20.47 -42.92
C LYS A 34 -15.72 -20.74 -41.53
N GLY A 35 -15.87 -19.79 -40.62
CA GLY A 35 -15.61 -20.01 -39.20
C GLY A 35 -16.47 -21.15 -38.69
N LYS A 36 -15.83 -22.28 -38.33
CA LYS A 36 -16.46 -23.26 -37.46
C LYS A 36 -16.62 -22.59 -36.10
N LYS A 37 -17.88 -22.35 -35.70
CA LYS A 37 -18.21 -21.99 -34.31
C LYS A 37 -17.71 -23.12 -33.42
N VAL A 38 -16.59 -22.89 -32.74
CA VAL A 38 -16.18 -23.72 -31.60
C VAL A 38 -17.23 -23.48 -30.51
N PRO A 39 -17.87 -24.52 -29.97
CA PRO A 39 -18.82 -24.36 -28.87
C PRO A 39 -18.09 -23.72 -27.70
N ASN A 40 -18.71 -22.65 -27.18
CA ASN A 40 -18.29 -21.86 -26.03
C ASN A 40 -18.17 -22.78 -24.80
N SER A 41 -17.02 -23.44 -24.68
CA SER A 41 -16.62 -24.09 -23.45
C SER A 41 -16.35 -22.98 -22.47
N GLN A 42 -17.21 -22.89 -21.46
CA GLN A 42 -17.08 -21.98 -20.34
C GLN A 42 -15.68 -22.15 -19.76
N VAL A 43 -14.76 -21.27 -20.16
CA VAL A 43 -13.52 -21.06 -19.43
C VAL A 43 -13.99 -20.46 -18.11
N THR A 44 -14.16 -21.32 -17.11
CA THR A 44 -14.12 -20.91 -15.72
C THR A 44 -12.81 -20.17 -15.57
N LYS A 45 -12.88 -18.83 -15.60
CA LYS A 45 -11.78 -17.97 -15.21
C LYS A 45 -11.45 -18.39 -13.78
N VAL A 46 -10.42 -19.20 -13.62
CA VAL A 46 -9.80 -19.43 -12.32
C VAL A 46 -9.41 -18.04 -11.86
N ALA A 47 -10.19 -17.49 -10.93
CA ALA A 47 -9.90 -16.20 -10.35
C ALA A 47 -8.56 -16.35 -9.64
N VAL A 48 -7.49 -15.87 -10.27
CA VAL A 48 -6.21 -15.71 -9.57
C VAL A 48 -6.53 -14.86 -8.35
N PRO A 49 -6.31 -15.36 -7.12
CA PRO A 49 -6.59 -14.58 -5.93
C PRO A 49 -5.89 -13.23 -6.08
N SER A 50 -6.66 -12.15 -5.99
CA SER A 50 -6.09 -10.81 -5.97
C SER A 50 -5.10 -10.75 -4.81
N LEU A 51 -3.88 -10.27 -5.07
CA LEU A 51 -2.86 -10.15 -4.03
C LEU A 51 -3.39 -9.30 -2.88
N THR A 52 -3.10 -9.72 -1.66
CA THR A 52 -3.39 -8.92 -0.46
C THR A 52 -2.47 -7.70 -0.43
N GLU A 53 -2.90 -6.64 0.27
CA GLU A 53 -2.08 -5.43 0.47
C GLU A 53 -0.69 -5.76 1.03
N ARG A 54 -0.65 -6.70 1.98
CA ARG A 54 0.59 -7.24 2.56
C ARG A 54 1.46 -7.93 1.52
N GLN A 55 0.89 -8.75 0.64
CA GLN A 55 1.62 -9.41 -0.43
C GLN A 55 2.16 -8.40 -1.45
N CYS A 56 1.41 -7.36 -1.81
CA CYS A 56 1.90 -6.29 -2.68
C CYS A 56 3.10 -5.56 -2.06
N LEU A 57 3.06 -5.24 -0.77
CA LEU A 57 4.18 -4.61 -0.06
C LEU A 57 5.41 -5.52 -0.04
N MET A 58 5.24 -6.79 0.34
CA MET A 58 6.32 -7.79 0.33
C MET A 58 6.98 -7.88 -1.04
N ARG A 59 6.18 -7.92 -2.12
CA ARG A 59 6.69 -8.06 -3.48
C ARG A 59 7.46 -6.82 -3.94
N ALA A 60 6.99 -5.62 -3.62
CA ALA A 60 7.74 -4.40 -3.87
C ALA A 60 9.09 -4.43 -3.16
N MET A 61 9.10 -4.69 -1.85
CA MET A 61 10.34 -4.77 -1.07
C MET A 61 11.27 -5.88 -1.60
N TYR A 62 10.74 -7.02 -2.04
CA TYR A 62 11.52 -8.10 -2.62
C TYR A 62 12.17 -7.67 -3.94
N PHE A 63 11.39 -7.24 -4.93
CA PHE A 63 11.98 -6.97 -6.25
C PHE A 63 12.85 -5.71 -6.29
N GLU A 64 12.62 -4.74 -5.41
CA GLU A 64 13.42 -3.52 -5.35
C GLU A 64 14.66 -3.63 -4.45
N SER A 65 14.65 -4.55 -3.48
CA SER A 65 15.67 -4.54 -2.42
C SER A 65 16.00 -5.91 -1.82
N ASN A 66 15.62 -7.02 -2.44
CA ASN A 66 15.87 -8.35 -1.87
C ASN A 66 17.37 -8.70 -1.73
N ARG A 67 18.20 -8.28 -2.68
CA ARG A 67 19.67 -8.51 -2.63
C ARG A 67 20.39 -7.58 -1.65
N SER A 68 19.66 -7.06 -0.68
CA SER A 68 20.05 -5.90 0.09
C SER A 68 19.75 -6.09 1.58
N SER A 69 20.13 -5.12 2.42
CA SER A 69 19.94 -5.18 3.86
C SER A 69 18.47 -4.97 4.27
N ARG A 70 18.12 -5.36 5.50
CA ARG A 70 16.82 -5.05 6.12
C ARG A 70 16.51 -3.55 6.04
N GLU A 71 17.51 -2.69 6.21
CA GLU A 71 17.36 -1.24 6.05
C GLU A 71 16.87 -0.84 4.65
N GLY A 72 17.39 -1.48 3.59
CA GLY A 72 16.95 -1.24 2.22
C GLY A 72 15.47 -1.62 2.01
N MET A 73 15.07 -2.76 2.56
CA MET A 73 13.68 -3.20 2.55
C MET A 73 12.77 -2.20 3.28
N ILE A 74 13.13 -1.79 4.51
CA ILE A 74 12.36 -0.80 5.28
C ILE A 74 12.32 0.55 4.55
N ALA A 75 13.38 0.97 3.87
CA ALA A 75 13.40 2.21 3.09
C ALA A 75 12.45 2.15 1.87
N VAL A 76 12.44 1.04 1.12
CA VAL A 76 11.46 0.83 0.02
C VAL A 76 10.03 0.82 0.59
N GLY A 77 9.80 0.08 1.68
CA GLY A 77 8.49 0.04 2.33
C GLY A 77 8.05 1.42 2.82
N THR A 78 8.99 2.24 3.33
CA THR A 78 8.73 3.64 3.73
C THR A 78 8.27 4.47 2.53
N VAL A 79 8.92 4.38 1.38
CA VAL A 79 8.49 5.08 0.16
C VAL A 79 7.08 4.65 -0.27
N VAL A 80 6.77 3.34 -0.24
CA VAL A 80 5.43 2.84 -0.57
C VAL A 80 4.39 3.46 0.36
N MET A 81 4.64 3.46 1.67
CA MET A 81 3.71 4.04 2.65
C MET A 81 3.61 5.56 2.54
N ASN A 82 4.71 6.27 2.24
CA ASN A 82 4.71 7.70 1.97
C ASN A 82 3.80 8.05 0.79
N ARG A 83 3.85 7.25 -0.29
CA ARG A 83 2.99 7.39 -1.45
C ARG A 83 1.53 7.15 -1.08
N VAL A 84 1.20 6.04 -0.42
CA VAL A 84 -0.19 5.75 0.03
C VAL A 84 -0.78 6.93 0.82
N ASN A 85 0.03 7.53 1.69
CA ASN A 85 -0.37 8.64 2.53
C ASN A 85 -0.50 9.97 1.78
N SER A 86 0.20 10.16 0.67
CA SER A 86 0.14 11.37 -0.14
C SER A 86 -1.07 11.40 -1.08
N SER A 87 -1.74 12.55 -1.20
CA SER A 87 -2.89 12.73 -2.11
C SER A 87 -2.56 12.52 -3.59
N ALA A 88 -1.29 12.58 -3.97
CA ALA A 88 -0.82 12.40 -5.35
C ALA A 88 -0.81 10.94 -5.84
N TYR A 89 -1.06 9.96 -4.95
CA TYR A 89 -0.97 8.54 -5.26
C TYR A 89 -2.22 7.75 -4.83
N PRO A 90 -2.40 6.53 -5.38
CA PRO A 90 -3.44 5.61 -4.94
C PRO A 90 -3.42 5.36 -3.42
N LYS A 91 -4.60 5.08 -2.86
CA LYS A 91 -4.81 4.94 -1.41
C LYS A 91 -4.65 3.52 -0.87
N THR A 92 -4.16 2.62 -1.71
CA THR A 92 -3.87 1.25 -1.37
C THR A 92 -2.43 0.92 -1.78
N ILE A 93 -1.79 0.04 -1.02
CA ILE A 93 -0.46 -0.48 -1.29
C ILE A 93 -0.44 -1.14 -2.66
N CYS A 94 -1.40 -2.03 -2.96
CA CYS A 94 -1.45 -2.65 -4.28
C CYS A 94 -1.66 -1.62 -5.40
N GLY A 95 -2.44 -0.56 -5.15
CA GLY A 95 -2.62 0.55 -6.08
C GLY A 95 -1.31 1.30 -6.37
N VAL A 96 -0.52 1.59 -5.33
CA VAL A 96 0.80 2.23 -5.47
C VAL A 96 1.79 1.32 -6.20
N VAL A 97 1.91 0.06 -5.77
CA VAL A 97 2.85 -0.91 -6.33
C VAL A 97 2.50 -1.29 -7.77
N GLY A 98 1.21 -1.30 -8.10
CA GLY A 98 0.70 -1.59 -9.44
C GLY A 98 0.85 -0.45 -10.46
N GLN A 99 1.32 0.74 -10.04
CA GLN A 99 1.50 1.84 -10.98
C GLN A 99 2.50 1.49 -12.09
N PRO A 100 2.18 1.84 -13.35
CA PRO A 100 3.01 1.45 -14.49
C PRO A 100 4.41 2.05 -14.39
N LYS A 101 5.42 1.19 -14.57
CA LYS A 101 6.85 1.56 -14.62
C LYS A 101 7.38 2.24 -13.34
N GLN A 102 6.70 2.11 -12.20
CA GLN A 102 7.17 2.66 -10.92
C GLN A 102 8.02 1.69 -10.11
N PHE A 103 7.84 0.39 -10.36
CA PHE A 103 8.52 -0.73 -9.72
C PHE A 103 8.99 -1.72 -10.79
N ALA A 104 9.76 -2.73 -10.38
CA ALA A 104 10.37 -3.73 -11.22
C ALA A 104 9.35 -4.40 -12.16
N PRO A 105 9.74 -4.69 -13.43
CA PRO A 105 8.84 -5.38 -14.36
C PRO A 105 8.34 -6.70 -13.79
N GLY A 106 7.01 -6.84 -13.70
CA GLY A 106 6.35 -8.00 -13.12
C GLY A 106 6.34 -8.04 -11.59
N VAL A 107 6.50 -6.89 -10.90
CA VAL A 107 6.46 -6.80 -9.42
C VAL A 107 5.22 -7.46 -8.82
N LEU A 108 4.06 -7.46 -9.50
CA LEU A 108 2.83 -8.11 -9.02
C LEU A 108 2.58 -9.52 -9.60
N THR A 109 3.36 -9.97 -10.60
CA THR A 109 3.10 -11.25 -11.30
C THR A 109 4.21 -12.28 -11.14
N ARG A 110 5.47 -11.87 -11.05
CA ARG A 110 6.63 -12.78 -10.98
C ARG A 110 6.70 -13.54 -9.65
N PRO A 111 7.11 -14.81 -9.63
CA PRO A 111 7.27 -15.53 -8.37
C PRO A 111 8.45 -14.98 -7.56
N MET A 112 8.30 -14.97 -6.23
CA MET A 112 9.42 -14.78 -5.31
C MET A 112 10.01 -16.16 -5.00
N THR A 113 11.14 -16.50 -5.62
CA THR A 113 11.64 -17.89 -5.65
C THR A 113 12.62 -18.22 -4.52
N GLU A 114 13.33 -17.23 -3.99
CA GLU A 114 14.37 -17.45 -2.99
C GLU A 114 13.78 -17.47 -1.57
N ARG A 115 13.70 -18.66 -0.95
CA ARG A 115 12.99 -18.86 0.33
C ARG A 115 13.50 -18.00 1.48
N ALA A 116 14.83 -17.94 1.67
CA ALA A 116 15.43 -17.14 2.75
C ALA A 116 15.09 -15.65 2.60
N SER A 117 15.14 -15.17 1.37
CA SER A 117 14.77 -13.83 0.97
C SER A 117 13.28 -13.53 1.17
N VAL A 118 12.40 -14.46 0.84
CA VAL A 118 10.97 -14.36 1.14
C VAL A 118 10.71 -14.26 2.65
N ALA A 119 11.44 -15.02 3.48
CA ALA A 119 11.29 -14.94 4.93
C ALA A 119 11.71 -13.56 5.47
N ARG A 120 12.85 -13.03 5.03
CA ARG A 120 13.32 -11.70 5.44
C ARG A 120 12.38 -10.58 5.00
N VAL A 121 11.89 -10.62 3.76
CA VAL A 121 10.97 -9.58 3.27
C VAL A 121 9.62 -9.66 3.97
N LYS A 122 9.17 -10.86 4.34
CA LYS A 122 7.95 -11.07 5.12
C LYS A 122 8.04 -10.34 6.46
N GLU A 123 9.12 -10.56 7.20
CA GLU A 123 9.37 -9.91 8.49
C GLU A 123 9.45 -8.39 8.36
N ALA A 124 10.22 -7.89 7.38
CA ALA A 124 10.37 -6.46 7.15
C ALA A 124 9.02 -5.81 6.76
N ALA A 125 8.23 -6.45 5.90
CA ALA A 125 6.91 -5.94 5.51
C ALA A 125 5.94 -5.90 6.71
N ASP A 126 5.95 -6.93 7.56
CA ASP A 126 5.17 -6.94 8.80
C ASP A 126 5.55 -5.77 9.72
N ALA A 127 6.84 -5.45 9.81
CA ALA A 127 7.32 -4.32 10.59
C ALA A 127 6.88 -2.97 9.99
N VAL A 128 6.95 -2.80 8.66
CA VAL A 128 6.44 -1.60 7.98
C VAL A 128 4.94 -1.45 8.18
N LEU A 129 4.16 -2.53 8.07
CA LEU A 129 2.71 -2.46 8.33
C LEU A 129 2.42 -2.06 9.78
N ARG A 130 3.23 -2.51 10.75
CA ARG A 130 3.13 -2.08 12.15
C ARG A 130 3.63 -0.65 12.44
N GLY A 131 4.10 0.07 11.43
CA GLY A 131 4.51 1.46 11.55
C GLY A 131 6.02 1.71 11.57
N GLU A 132 6.86 0.68 11.42
CA GLU A 132 8.31 0.91 11.28
C GLU A 132 8.60 1.71 10.00
N ARG A 133 9.40 2.77 10.13
CA ARG A 133 9.82 3.63 9.00
C ARG A 133 11.31 3.90 9.08
N ASP A 134 11.95 4.01 7.91
CA ASP A 134 13.33 4.48 7.82
C ASP A 134 13.39 5.99 8.06
N LYS A 135 13.97 6.40 9.19
CA LYS A 135 14.06 7.82 9.58
C LYS A 135 14.82 8.66 8.56
N LYS A 136 15.80 8.08 7.86
CA LYS A 136 16.61 8.80 6.86
C LYS A 136 15.88 9.01 5.53
N SER A 137 14.83 8.21 5.27
CA SER A 137 13.99 8.31 4.07
C SER A 137 12.60 8.88 4.39
N LYS A 138 12.45 9.61 5.50
CA LYS A 138 11.14 10.07 6.03
C LYS A 138 10.24 10.70 4.96
N ASN A 139 10.75 11.63 4.14
CA ASN A 139 9.96 12.26 3.09
C ASN A 139 10.31 11.77 1.67
N ALA A 140 11.15 10.74 1.54
CA ALA A 140 11.49 10.20 0.24
C ALA A 140 10.23 9.63 -0.43
N MET A 141 9.98 10.09 -1.66
CA MET A 141 8.89 9.61 -2.50
C MET A 141 9.41 8.79 -3.68
N PHE A 142 10.73 8.79 -3.88
CA PHE A 142 11.36 8.25 -5.06
C PHE A 142 12.68 7.57 -4.68
N PHE A 143 13.08 6.62 -5.51
CA PHE A 143 14.40 6.00 -5.46
C PHE A 143 14.79 5.52 -6.85
N HIS A 144 16.07 5.22 -7.02
CA HIS A 144 16.60 4.49 -8.16
C HIS A 144 17.85 3.71 -7.73
N THR A 145 18.38 2.88 -8.62
CA THR A 145 19.65 2.17 -8.38
C THR A 145 20.76 3.16 -8.00
N ALA A 146 21.44 2.89 -6.90
CA ALA A 146 22.56 3.70 -6.43
C ALA A 146 23.68 3.74 -7.47
N GLY A 147 24.38 4.87 -7.58
CA GLY A 147 25.44 5.09 -8.57
C GLY A 147 24.95 5.59 -9.94
N LEU A 148 23.64 5.55 -10.21
CA LEU A 148 23.07 6.28 -11.35
C LEU A 148 22.95 7.77 -11.03
N SER A 149 23.16 8.60 -12.05
CA SER A 149 22.99 10.06 -11.97
C SER A 149 22.05 10.52 -13.07
N PHE A 150 21.18 11.47 -12.74
CA PHE A 150 20.19 12.02 -13.64
C PHE A 150 20.32 13.55 -13.67
N PRO A 151 20.12 14.21 -14.84
CA PRO A 151 20.36 15.64 -15.00
C PRO A 151 19.25 16.54 -14.40
N TYR A 152 18.49 16.05 -13.43
CA TYR A 152 17.41 16.80 -12.80
C TYR A 152 17.90 17.53 -11.55
N LYS A 153 17.81 18.87 -11.57
CA LYS A 153 18.27 19.73 -10.47
C LYS A 153 17.39 19.68 -9.21
N ASN A 154 16.20 19.08 -9.33
CA ASN A 154 15.22 19.06 -8.26
C ASN A 154 15.22 17.75 -7.44
N MET A 155 16.18 16.85 -7.68
CA MET A 155 16.33 15.60 -6.94
C MET A 155 17.26 15.82 -5.74
N HIS A 156 16.72 15.72 -4.53
CA HIS A 156 17.47 15.86 -3.29
C HIS A 156 17.63 14.50 -2.63
N TYR A 157 18.83 13.93 -2.74
CA TYR A 157 19.16 12.64 -2.16
C TYR A 157 19.23 12.73 -0.63
N VAL A 158 18.57 11.79 0.04
CA VAL A 158 18.49 11.76 1.52
C VAL A 158 19.11 10.51 2.10
N ARG A 159 19.14 9.40 1.34
CA ARG A 159 19.65 8.12 1.81
C ARG A 159 20.15 7.27 0.66
N VAL A 160 21.27 6.57 0.87
CA VAL A 160 21.63 5.39 0.10
C VAL A 160 21.48 4.17 1.01
N ALA A 161 20.67 3.21 0.60
CA ALA A 161 20.42 1.97 1.34
C ALA A 161 19.99 0.87 0.36
N GLY A 162 20.42 -0.35 0.65
CA GLY A 162 19.96 -1.52 -0.10
C GLY A 162 20.19 -1.48 -1.62
N GLY A 163 21.28 -0.85 -2.07
CA GLY A 163 21.56 -0.68 -3.50
C GLY A 163 20.74 0.42 -4.19
N ASN A 164 19.94 1.18 -3.44
CA ASN A 164 19.12 2.28 -3.94
C ASN A 164 19.55 3.63 -3.36
N ALA A 165 19.42 4.68 -4.16
CA ALA A 165 19.50 6.07 -3.73
C ALA A 165 18.07 6.64 -3.64
N PHE A 166 17.67 7.04 -2.44
CA PHE A 166 16.37 7.60 -2.11
C PHE A 166 16.44 9.12 -2.14
N TYR A 167 15.40 9.74 -2.69
CA TYR A 167 15.37 11.18 -2.88
C TYR A 167 13.96 11.76 -2.79
N GLU A 168 13.95 13.06 -2.49
CA GLU A 168 12.80 13.93 -2.50
C GLU A 168 12.87 14.80 -3.77
N LYS A 169 11.71 15.20 -4.30
CA LYS A 169 11.67 16.25 -5.32
C LYS A 169 11.30 17.57 -4.67
N ARG A 170 12.12 18.60 -4.86
CA ARG A 170 11.89 19.92 -4.28
C ARG A 170 11.69 21.00 -5.34
N ALA A 171 10.83 21.97 -5.07
CA ALA A 171 10.68 23.14 -5.93
C ALA A 171 11.88 24.09 -5.74
N ARG A 172 11.94 25.17 -6.53
CA ARG A 172 13.07 26.12 -6.48
C ARG A 172 13.22 26.81 -5.13
N ASP A 173 12.13 26.97 -4.40
CA ASP A 173 12.07 27.51 -3.04
C ASP A 173 12.46 26.48 -1.96
N GLY A 174 12.79 25.25 -2.34
CA GLY A 174 13.14 24.17 -1.42
C GLY A 174 11.93 23.41 -0.85
N SER A 175 10.70 23.79 -1.16
CA SER A 175 9.49 23.08 -0.70
C SER A 175 9.37 21.69 -1.35
N LEU A 176 8.74 20.73 -0.67
CA LEU A 176 8.47 19.41 -1.23
C LEU A 176 7.43 19.51 -2.35
N GLN A 177 7.74 18.99 -3.55
CA GLN A 177 6.77 18.94 -4.65
C GLN A 177 5.64 17.94 -4.38
N VAL A 178 5.92 16.91 -3.57
CA VAL A 178 4.95 15.90 -3.17
C VAL A 178 5.01 15.78 -1.64
N PRO A 179 4.10 16.45 -0.91
CA PRO A 179 4.07 16.33 0.53
C PRO A 179 3.59 14.94 0.96
N VAL A 180 4.22 14.40 2.00
CA VAL A 180 3.65 13.31 2.80
C VAL A 180 2.58 13.93 3.70
N ASN A 181 1.39 13.34 3.76
CA ASN A 181 0.38 13.70 4.75
C ASN A 181 0.41 12.66 5.88
N ASP A 182 0.15 13.07 7.13
CA ASP A 182 0.12 12.18 8.30
C ASP A 182 -1.20 11.38 8.41
N ARG A 183 -1.77 10.98 7.27
CA ARG A 183 -2.97 10.13 7.27
C ARG A 183 -2.60 8.71 7.70
N LEU A 184 -3.38 8.18 8.64
CA LEU A 184 -3.28 6.79 9.09
C LEU A 184 -3.76 5.88 7.95
N TYR A 185 -2.91 4.94 7.54
CA TYR A 185 -3.30 3.81 6.70
C TYR A 185 -3.96 2.76 7.59
N ASP A 186 -5.08 2.17 7.15
CA ASP A 186 -5.75 1.10 7.88
C ASP A 186 -4.95 -0.21 7.80
N VAL A 187 -4.11 -0.40 8.80
CA VAL A 187 -3.28 -1.59 8.96
C VAL A 187 -4.13 -2.85 9.18
N ALA A 188 -5.30 -2.73 9.82
CA ALA A 188 -6.17 -3.88 10.10
C ALA A 188 -6.71 -4.49 8.79
N PHE A 189 -7.05 -3.66 7.81
CA PHE A 189 -7.45 -4.11 6.48
C PHE A 189 -6.37 -4.95 5.77
N ALA A 190 -5.10 -4.58 5.90
CA ALA A 190 -3.99 -5.30 5.25
C ALA A 190 -3.75 -6.69 5.87
N PHE A 191 -3.92 -6.84 7.18
CA PHE A 191 -3.78 -8.13 7.87
C PHE A 191 -5.03 -9.01 7.76
N ALA A 192 -6.23 -8.43 7.69
CA ALA A 192 -7.47 -9.19 7.55
C ALA A 192 -7.56 -9.95 6.22
N GLN A 193 -7.06 -9.36 5.13
CA GLN A 193 -7.03 -10.01 3.81
C GLN A 193 -6.14 -11.26 3.78
N ASP A 194 -5.04 -11.27 4.54
CA ASP A 194 -4.12 -12.42 4.60
C ASP A 194 -4.72 -13.60 5.39
N ARG A 195 -5.75 -13.34 6.19
CA ARG A 195 -6.49 -14.34 6.97
C ARG A 195 -7.72 -14.88 6.24
N GLY A 196 -7.96 -14.51 4.98
CA GLY A 196 -9.12 -14.89 4.15
C GLY A 196 -9.38 -16.39 3.91
N ASP A 197 -8.82 -17.28 4.75
CA ASP A 197 -9.29 -18.64 5.01
C ASP A 197 -10.16 -18.68 6.30
N VAL A 198 -10.94 -17.62 6.56
CA VAL A 198 -11.81 -17.52 7.75
C VAL A 198 -13.04 -18.44 7.67
N SER A 199 -13.31 -19.04 6.51
CA SER A 199 -14.42 -19.99 6.33
C SER A 199 -14.29 -21.23 7.23
N ASN A 200 -13.10 -21.56 7.72
CA ASN A 200 -12.86 -22.75 8.54
C ASN A 200 -12.87 -22.48 10.06
N PHE A 201 -12.91 -21.22 10.52
CA PHE A 201 -12.86 -20.93 11.96
C PHE A 201 -14.25 -20.93 12.62
N ILE A 202 -15.32 -20.63 11.89
CA ILE A 202 -16.68 -20.62 12.44
C ILE A 202 -17.31 -22.03 12.46
N ASP A 203 -16.91 -22.94 11.55
CA ASP A 203 -17.44 -24.31 11.51
C ASP A 203 -16.86 -25.23 12.61
N MET A 204 -15.68 -24.88 13.15
CA MET A 204 -15.02 -25.65 14.22
C MET A 204 -15.54 -25.32 15.64
N GLY A 205 -16.41 -24.32 15.77
CA GLY A 205 -16.91 -23.81 17.06
C GLY A 205 -18.30 -24.28 17.47
N LEU A 206 -19.09 -24.89 16.57
CA LEU A 206 -20.49 -25.26 16.86
C LEU A 206 -20.76 -26.77 16.96
N LYS A 207 -19.74 -27.63 16.85
CA LYS A 207 -19.94 -29.08 16.82
C LYS A 207 -19.47 -29.88 18.03
N ASN A 208 -18.99 -29.23 19.11
CA ASN A 208 -18.59 -29.94 20.32
C ASN A 208 -18.93 -29.16 21.60
N ARG A 209 -20.14 -29.38 22.11
CA ARG A 209 -20.43 -29.75 23.51
C ARG A 209 -21.94 -29.75 23.74
N GLY A 210 -22.56 -30.90 23.45
CA GLY A 210 -23.69 -31.32 24.26
C GLY A 210 -23.12 -31.88 25.56
N THR A 211 -23.37 -31.22 26.69
CA THR A 211 -23.37 -31.85 28.02
C THR A 211 -23.93 -30.89 29.07
N LYS A 212 -25.12 -31.28 29.57
CA LYS A 212 -25.79 -30.95 30.83
C LYS A 212 -25.71 -29.52 31.38
N ALA A 213 -26.86 -28.84 31.33
CA ALA A 213 -27.20 -27.76 32.24
C ALA A 213 -27.35 -28.30 33.66
N GLU A 214 -26.66 -27.68 34.61
CA GLU A 214 -26.94 -27.79 36.04
C GLU A 214 -27.07 -26.35 36.56
N GLU A 215 -28.23 -26.10 37.17
CA GLU A 215 -28.75 -24.82 37.63
C GLU A 215 -28.05 -24.40 38.92
N ILE A 216 -27.47 -23.19 38.96
CA ILE A 216 -27.05 -22.57 40.22
C ILE A 216 -27.62 -21.16 40.28
N GLN A 217 -28.64 -21.03 41.13
CA GLN A 217 -29.20 -19.76 41.58
C GLN A 217 -28.23 -19.11 42.57
N ILE A 218 -27.85 -17.84 42.35
CA ILE A 218 -27.26 -17.01 43.40
C ILE A 218 -27.93 -15.64 43.39
N ALA A 219 -28.49 -15.33 44.54
CA ALA A 219 -29.32 -14.18 44.86
C ALA A 219 -28.57 -12.84 44.71
N SER A 220 -29.34 -11.80 44.37
CA SER A 220 -28.90 -10.42 44.41
C SER A 220 -28.93 -9.89 45.84
N THR A 221 -27.77 -9.55 46.40
CA THR A 221 -27.67 -8.68 47.58
C THR A 221 -27.19 -7.31 47.14
N SER A 222 -28.07 -6.33 47.30
CA SER A 222 -27.79 -4.90 47.13
C SER A 222 -26.82 -4.43 48.23
N ILE A 223 -25.74 -3.77 47.85
CA ILE A 223 -24.91 -2.98 48.77
C ILE A 223 -25.01 -1.52 48.32
N GLU A 224 -25.56 -0.68 49.18
CA GLU A 224 -25.49 0.79 49.08
C GLU A 224 -24.06 1.25 49.36
N VAL A 225 -23.51 2.11 48.51
CA VAL A 225 -22.30 2.87 48.81
C VAL A 225 -22.57 4.35 48.54
N ALA A 226 -22.28 5.14 49.58
CA ALA A 226 -22.61 6.54 49.76
C ALA A 226 -21.98 7.50 48.73
N GLN A 227 -22.70 8.60 48.49
CA GLN A 227 -22.28 9.76 47.72
C GLN A 227 -21.05 10.45 48.34
N ALA A 228 -20.07 10.79 47.49
CA ALA A 228 -19.04 11.79 47.78
C ALA A 228 -19.06 12.87 46.69
N ASN A 229 -19.06 14.13 47.14
CA ASN A 229 -19.19 15.35 46.34
C ASN A 229 -18.12 15.51 45.23
N PRO A 230 -18.46 16.15 44.09
CA PRO A 230 -17.47 16.52 43.08
C PRO A 230 -16.75 17.83 43.47
N ILE A 231 -15.42 17.79 43.41
CA ILE A 231 -14.55 18.97 43.48
C ILE A 231 -14.56 19.64 42.10
N SER A 232 -14.90 20.93 42.07
CA SER A 232 -14.90 21.78 40.87
C SER A 232 -13.48 22.09 40.40
N PHE A 233 -13.16 21.76 39.15
CA PHE A 233 -11.98 22.29 38.47
C PHE A 233 -12.41 23.42 37.52
N VAL A 234 -11.86 24.62 37.75
CA VAL A 234 -12.02 25.78 36.88
C VAL A 234 -11.03 25.64 35.72
N VAL A 235 -11.55 25.55 34.49
CA VAL A 235 -10.75 25.69 33.26
C VAL A 235 -10.95 27.10 32.72
N THR A 236 -9.92 27.92 32.83
CA THR A 236 -9.83 29.22 32.18
C THR A 236 -9.60 29.03 30.67
N GLN A 237 -10.52 29.52 29.85
CA GLN A 237 -10.38 29.58 28.39
C GLN A 237 -9.39 30.68 27.98
N PRO A 238 -8.50 30.46 26.99
CA PRO A 238 -7.86 31.54 26.26
C PRO A 238 -8.66 31.92 25.00
N ASN A 239 -8.67 33.23 24.77
CA ASN A 239 -9.41 34.00 23.78
C ASN A 239 -9.36 33.50 22.33
N THR A 240 -10.50 33.71 21.68
CA THR A 240 -10.88 33.47 20.28
C THR A 240 -9.91 34.07 19.26
N ILE A 241 -9.44 33.27 18.30
CA ILE A 241 -8.76 33.72 17.07
C ILE A 241 -9.81 33.76 15.93
N PRO A 242 -9.82 34.77 15.03
CA PRO A 242 -10.85 34.93 14.01
C PRO A 242 -10.82 33.83 12.94
N ILE A 243 -11.99 33.27 12.65
CA ILE A 243 -12.25 32.29 11.58
C ILE A 243 -12.37 33.07 10.24
N PRO A 244 -11.65 32.70 9.17
CA PRO A 244 -11.90 33.25 7.84
C PRO A 244 -13.24 32.71 7.28
N THR A 245 -14.12 33.63 6.88
CA THR A 245 -15.41 33.34 6.25
C THR A 245 -15.26 32.69 4.87
N PRO A 246 -16.00 31.62 4.55
CA PRO A 246 -16.08 31.07 3.19
C PRO A 246 -16.84 32.01 2.23
N ALA A 247 -16.39 32.07 0.99
CA ALA A 247 -17.05 32.78 -0.12
C ALA A 247 -18.42 32.11 -0.48
N PRO A 248 -19.41 32.89 -0.97
CA PRO A 248 -20.79 32.42 -1.14
C PRO A 248 -20.99 31.46 -2.32
N ASN A 249 -21.85 30.46 -2.08
CA ASN A 249 -22.19 29.33 -2.95
C ASN A 249 -22.98 29.71 -4.22
N ARG A 250 -22.77 28.95 -5.31
CA ARG A 250 -23.76 28.74 -6.38
C ARG A 250 -24.43 27.38 -6.15
N ILE A 251 -25.72 27.42 -5.81
CA ILE A 251 -26.58 26.28 -5.51
C ILE A 251 -26.88 25.49 -6.79
N ALA A 252 -26.55 24.19 -6.80
CA ALA A 252 -27.27 23.18 -7.59
C ALA A 252 -27.74 22.11 -6.60
N LYS A 253 -29.06 22.00 -6.47
CA LYS A 253 -29.78 21.14 -5.53
C LYS A 253 -29.76 19.70 -6.06
N ILE A 254 -29.03 18.81 -5.39
CA ILE A 254 -29.26 17.36 -5.49
C ILE A 254 -29.48 16.86 -4.07
N GLN A 255 -30.71 16.43 -3.80
CA GLN A 255 -31.12 15.79 -2.56
C GLN A 255 -30.78 14.30 -2.70
N GLU A 256 -29.71 13.84 -2.05
CA GLU A 256 -29.48 12.40 -1.84
C GLU A 256 -29.41 12.11 -0.35
N THR A 257 -30.40 11.37 0.12
CA THR A 257 -30.53 10.85 1.48
C THR A 257 -29.52 9.72 1.69
N ILE A 258 -28.49 9.94 2.52
CA ILE A 258 -27.59 8.91 3.00
C ILE A 258 -28.10 8.41 4.37
N PRO A 259 -28.28 7.10 4.59
CA PRO A 259 -28.67 6.58 5.90
C PRO A 259 -27.48 6.69 6.88
N VAL A 260 -27.71 7.36 8.01
CA VAL A 260 -26.78 7.39 9.15
C VAL A 260 -26.88 6.02 9.84
N ILE A 261 -25.88 5.17 9.63
CA ILE A 261 -25.72 3.94 10.41
C ILE A 261 -25.11 4.35 11.76
N ALA A 262 -25.93 4.33 12.81
CA ALA A 262 -25.46 4.48 14.17
C ALA A 262 -24.72 3.22 14.59
N TYR A 263 -23.41 3.31 14.80
CA TYR A 263 -22.64 2.24 15.44
C TYR A 263 -22.81 2.36 16.95
N THR A 264 -23.27 1.28 17.59
CA THR A 264 -23.31 1.19 19.05
C THR A 264 -21.88 1.05 19.57
N THR A 265 -21.33 2.12 20.13
CA THR A 265 -20.05 2.08 20.83
C THR A 265 -20.23 1.26 22.12
N LEU A 266 -19.37 0.26 22.31
CA LEU A 266 -19.34 -0.55 23.53
C LEU A 266 -19.13 0.36 24.75
N SER A 267 -19.89 0.16 25.82
CA SER A 267 -19.71 0.95 27.05
C SER A 267 -18.30 0.78 27.61
N LEU A 268 -17.79 1.82 28.28
CA LEU A 268 -16.44 1.87 28.82
C LEU A 268 -16.12 0.65 29.72
N ASP A 269 -17.11 0.17 30.48
CA ASP A 269 -16.96 -1.01 31.33
C ASP A 269 -16.69 -2.29 30.53
N LYS A 270 -17.32 -2.44 29.36
CA LYS A 270 -17.09 -3.58 28.49
C LYS A 270 -15.71 -3.53 27.85
N LEU A 271 -15.22 -2.33 27.51
CA LEU A 271 -13.85 -2.14 27.02
C LEU A 271 -12.82 -2.49 28.08
N ASN A 272 -13.01 -2.00 29.31
CA ASN A 272 -12.13 -2.28 30.44
C ASN A 272 -12.08 -3.78 30.77
N THR A 273 -13.22 -4.48 30.63
CA THR A 273 -13.28 -5.93 30.82
C THR A 273 -12.48 -6.68 29.75
N VAL A 274 -12.57 -6.28 28.48
CA VAL A 274 -11.79 -6.88 27.38
C VAL A 274 -10.29 -6.63 27.56
N VAL A 275 -9.89 -5.43 27.98
CA VAL A 275 -8.49 -5.10 28.28
C VAL A 275 -7.96 -5.98 29.42
N ALA A 276 -8.72 -6.12 30.52
CA ALA A 276 -8.33 -6.97 31.65
C ALA A 276 -8.19 -8.46 31.26
N MET A 277 -9.05 -8.96 30.36
CA MET A 277 -8.93 -10.33 29.84
C MET A 277 -7.66 -10.52 29.00
N LEU A 278 -7.32 -9.55 28.15
CA LEU A 278 -6.14 -9.62 27.29
C LEU A 278 -4.84 -9.50 28.10
N GLU A 279 -4.81 -8.65 29.13
CA GLU A 279 -3.66 -8.55 30.04
C GLU A 279 -3.43 -9.85 30.81
N LYS A 280 -4.49 -10.50 31.28
CA LYS A 280 -4.39 -11.81 31.96
C LYS A 280 -3.85 -12.89 31.03
N GLN A 281 -4.24 -12.87 29.75
CA GLN A 281 -3.77 -13.82 28.74
C GLN A 281 -2.30 -13.57 28.35
N HIS A 282 -1.87 -12.30 28.32
CA HIS A 282 -0.47 -11.95 28.08
C HIS A 282 0.45 -12.34 29.23
N LYS A 283 -0.02 -12.26 30.48
CA LYS A 283 0.75 -12.62 31.68
C LYS A 283 0.86 -14.13 31.92
N ALA A 284 0.06 -14.93 31.21
CA ALA A 284 0.06 -16.39 31.26
C ALA A 284 0.89 -17.05 30.14
N ARG A 285 1.56 -16.25 29.30
CA ARG A 285 2.54 -16.69 28.30
C ARG A 285 3.94 -16.29 28.72
#